data_AF-A0A7C5P4Q2-F1
#
_entry.id   AF-A0A7C5P4Q2-F1
#
_cell.length_a   1.000
_cell.length_b   1.000
_cell.length_c   1.000
_cell.angle_alpha   90.00
_cell.angle_beta   90.00
_cell.angle_gamma   90.00
#
_symmetry.space_group_name_H-M   'P 1'
#
loop_
_entity.id
_entity.type
_entity.pdbx_description
1 polymer ?
#
loop_
_entity_poly.entity_id
_entity_poly.type
_entity_poly.pdbx_seq_one_letter_code
_entity_poly.pdbx_strand_id
1 'polypeptide(L)'
;PELVDIRLCGTARHLTDPGNLVYMLGMEGELFELNPQTLACRQIADLQKVLNTEGEGRVHFKDAFTACGRLVVCSNEYDEQDFLGKRAQGRLAEFDGKKWTVLETKPFVAIHSLGSFGNTIFATGWDRASAMLKVFTQADGQWRTYRLPKASHTFDHKWATEWPRLRAVEHERLLMDLHGMFYELSPWAYGNRVWGLRPISTHLWVHADFCSWKGLLVIGADNASHEGGHNVLCAEPQSALWFGKTDDLWKLGKPKGWGGPWWEDKVQAGMPSDPYLMTGFDQKCLHLTHDAKQPVKFTVEVDFCGHGAWQTYATITVPARGYRHHEFPAGFSAHWIRVTASRSCVATAQLHYT
;
A
#
# COMPACT_ATOMS: atom_id res chain seq x y z
N PRO A 1 32.25 10.66 -2.08
CA PRO A 1 32.72 9.47 -2.84
C PRO A 1 32.06 8.17 -2.35
N GLU A 2 31.72 8.14 -1.07
CA GLU A 2 31.12 7.05 -0.30
C GLU A 2 29.79 6.54 -0.88
N LEU A 3 29.05 7.36 -1.63
CA LEU A 3 27.76 7.00 -2.22
C LEU A 3 27.84 6.61 -3.71
N VAL A 4 29.02 6.70 -4.35
CA VAL A 4 29.17 6.50 -5.81
C VAL A 4 28.71 5.11 -6.24
N ASP A 5 29.05 4.09 -5.46
CA ASP A 5 28.70 2.69 -5.76
C ASP A 5 27.41 2.23 -5.05
N ILE A 6 26.67 3.17 -4.43
CA ILE A 6 25.45 2.87 -3.69
C ILE A 6 24.23 3.19 -4.54
N ARG A 7 23.37 2.19 -4.74
CA ARG A 7 22.06 2.35 -5.39
C ARG A 7 21.10 3.05 -4.43
N LEU A 8 21.09 4.38 -4.42
CA LEU A 8 20.19 5.14 -3.54
C LEU A 8 18.72 4.93 -3.94
N CYS A 9 17.87 4.71 -2.94
CA CYS A 9 16.43 4.52 -3.11
C CYS A 9 15.58 5.49 -2.27
N GLY A 10 16.16 6.11 -1.24
CA GLY A 10 15.42 7.02 -0.36
C GLY A 10 16.28 8.18 0.12
N THR A 11 15.64 9.34 0.29
CA THR A 11 16.23 10.50 0.95
C THR A 11 15.19 11.06 1.91
N ALA A 12 15.56 11.19 3.18
CA ALA A 12 14.65 11.63 4.22
C ALA A 12 15.28 12.73 5.09
N ARG A 13 14.45 13.62 5.64
CA ARG A 13 14.90 14.64 6.58
C ARG A 13 15.51 14.00 7.82
N HIS A 14 16.59 14.54 8.34
CA HIS A 14 17.18 14.00 9.57
C HIS A 14 16.30 14.29 10.79
N LEU A 15 16.22 13.33 11.73
CA LEU A 15 15.32 13.44 12.89
C LEU A 15 15.77 14.50 13.90
N THR A 16 17.06 14.51 14.24
CA THR A 16 17.60 15.38 15.31
C THR A 16 18.32 16.62 14.80
N ASP A 17 19.05 16.54 13.69
CA ASP A 17 19.68 17.68 13.01
C ASP A 17 19.15 17.93 11.58
N PRO A 18 17.89 18.35 11.43
CA PRO A 18 17.28 18.59 10.12
C PRO A 18 17.82 19.83 9.38
N GLY A 19 18.67 20.65 10.01
CA GLY A 19 19.25 21.85 9.40
C GLY A 19 20.54 21.55 8.64
N ASN A 20 21.27 20.51 9.05
CA ASN A 20 22.57 20.19 8.48
C ASN A 20 22.67 18.78 7.89
N LEU A 21 21.78 17.86 8.25
CA LEU A 21 21.85 16.47 7.84
C LEU A 21 20.59 16.00 7.10
N VAL A 22 20.79 15.02 6.22
CA VAL A 22 19.75 14.18 5.63
C VAL A 22 20.11 12.71 5.79
N TYR A 23 19.09 11.85 5.84
CA TYR A 23 19.27 10.41 5.70
C TYR A 23 19.30 10.04 4.22
N MET A 24 20.28 9.23 3.83
CA MET A 24 20.34 8.61 2.51
C MET A 24 20.21 7.09 2.69
N LEU A 25 19.25 6.47 2.02
CA LEU A 25 19.03 5.03 2.09
C LEU A 25 19.45 4.36 0.77
N GLY A 26 20.41 3.46 0.87
CA GLY A 26 20.77 2.51 -0.18
C GLY A 26 19.75 1.38 -0.30
N MET A 27 19.54 0.91 -1.52
CA MET A 27 18.64 -0.17 -1.86
C MET A 27 19.00 -1.47 -1.14
N GLU A 28 20.27 -1.68 -0.80
CA GLU A 28 20.70 -2.88 -0.09
C GLU A 28 20.61 -2.76 1.42
N GLY A 29 20.13 -1.63 1.94
CA GLY A 29 19.89 -1.38 3.36
C GLY A 29 20.94 -0.50 4.02
N GLU A 30 21.90 0.05 3.28
CA GLU A 30 22.87 0.99 3.83
C GLU A 30 22.20 2.33 4.17
N LEU A 31 22.13 2.66 5.45
CA LEU A 31 21.60 3.94 5.90
C LEU A 31 22.75 4.87 6.25
N PHE A 32 22.76 6.05 5.63
CA PHE A 32 23.78 7.08 5.84
C PHE A 32 23.19 8.36 6.40
N GLU A 33 24.02 9.11 7.13
CA GLU A 33 23.85 10.54 7.36
C GLU A 33 24.75 11.30 6.38
N LEU A 34 24.16 12.23 5.63
CA LEU A 34 24.87 13.10 4.69
C LEU A 34 24.66 14.56 5.09
N ASN A 35 25.74 15.32 5.19
CA ASN A 35 25.68 16.78 5.22
C ASN A 35 25.74 17.32 3.78
N PRO A 36 24.67 17.93 3.24
CA PRO A 36 24.65 18.37 1.84
C PRO A 36 25.52 19.62 1.58
N GLN A 37 25.96 20.34 2.62
CA GLN A 37 26.80 21.53 2.49
C GLN A 37 28.29 21.17 2.46
N THR A 38 28.71 20.21 3.28
CA THR A 38 30.12 19.79 3.39
C THR A 38 30.43 18.51 2.61
N LEU A 39 29.39 17.78 2.19
CA LEU A 39 29.44 16.45 1.59
C LEU A 39 30.01 15.36 2.53
N ALA A 40 30.16 15.66 3.81
CA ALA A 40 30.53 14.65 4.81
C ALA A 40 29.43 13.59 4.89
N CYS A 41 29.81 12.34 4.68
CA CYS A 41 28.89 11.20 4.61
C CYS A 41 29.37 10.09 5.54
N ARG A 42 28.47 9.53 6.35
CA ARG A 42 28.77 8.45 7.28
C ARG A 42 27.65 7.42 7.28
N GLN A 43 28.01 6.15 7.08
CA GLN A 43 27.05 5.06 7.27
C GLN A 43 26.76 4.88 8.77
N ILE A 44 25.48 4.84 9.13
CA ILE A 44 25.02 4.70 10.51
C ILE A 44 24.34 3.36 10.79
N ALA A 45 23.85 2.66 9.76
CA ALA A 45 23.25 1.34 9.92
C ALA A 45 23.34 0.48 8.65
N ASP A 46 23.19 -0.82 8.86
CA ASP A 46 22.90 -1.84 7.85
C ASP A 46 21.52 -2.41 8.18
N LEU A 47 20.50 -1.92 7.47
CA LEU A 47 19.11 -2.20 7.77
C LEU A 47 18.73 -3.65 7.52
N GLN A 48 19.50 -4.41 6.73
CA GLN A 48 19.25 -5.83 6.54
C GLN A 48 19.46 -6.60 7.83
N LYS A 49 20.53 -6.26 8.56
CA LYS A 49 20.82 -6.86 9.87
C LYS A 49 19.86 -6.35 10.92
N VAL A 50 19.61 -5.04 10.94
CA VAL A 50 18.73 -4.41 11.94
C VAL A 50 17.29 -4.92 11.84
N LEU A 51 16.79 -5.16 10.64
CA LEU A 51 15.41 -5.61 10.38
C LEU A 51 15.28 -7.11 10.09
N ASN A 52 16.38 -7.85 10.26
CA ASN A 52 16.45 -9.30 10.07
C ASN A 52 15.88 -9.74 8.70
N THR A 53 16.50 -9.20 7.64
CA THR A 53 16.19 -9.48 6.23
C THR A 53 17.43 -9.89 5.42
N GLU A 54 18.48 -10.34 6.12
CA GLU A 54 19.68 -10.90 5.51
C GLU A 54 19.46 -12.34 4.98
N GLY A 55 20.36 -12.79 4.11
CA GLY A 55 20.35 -14.17 3.57
C GLY A 55 19.58 -14.35 2.27
N GLU A 56 19.04 -15.55 2.07
CA GLU A 56 18.28 -15.91 0.86
C GLU A 56 16.94 -15.15 0.82
N GLY A 57 16.64 -14.52 -0.32
CA GLY A 57 15.49 -13.63 -0.44
C GLY A 57 15.71 -12.27 0.24
N ARG A 58 16.97 -11.80 0.27
CA ARG A 58 17.34 -10.44 0.69
C ARG A 58 16.45 -9.42 -0.02
N VAL A 59 15.88 -8.52 0.77
CA VAL A 59 14.95 -7.48 0.31
C VAL A 59 15.69 -6.31 -0.32
N HIS A 60 15.02 -5.57 -1.20
CA HIS A 60 15.46 -4.23 -1.60
C HIS A 60 14.63 -3.18 -0.87
N PHE A 61 15.29 -2.18 -0.30
CA PHE A 61 14.60 -1.01 0.22
C PHE A 61 14.10 -0.14 -0.93
N LYS A 62 12.93 0.48 -0.72
CA LYS A 62 12.20 1.22 -1.75
C LYS A 62 11.92 2.66 -1.42
N ASP A 63 11.69 2.94 -0.14
CA ASP A 63 11.36 4.29 0.27
C ASP A 63 11.80 4.55 1.71
N ALA A 64 12.04 5.82 2.00
CA ALA A 64 12.36 6.33 3.31
C ALA A 64 11.75 7.72 3.47
N PHE A 65 11.03 7.94 4.56
CA PHE A 65 10.44 9.25 4.85
C PHE A 65 10.52 9.58 6.33
N THR A 66 10.81 10.83 6.65
CA THR A 66 10.79 11.34 8.03
C THR A 66 9.62 12.29 8.23
N ALA A 67 8.72 11.93 9.13
CA ALA A 67 7.58 12.75 9.54
C ALA A 67 7.17 12.32 10.96
N CYS A 68 6.38 13.14 11.66
CA CYS A 68 5.81 12.78 12.96
C CYS A 68 6.80 12.18 13.98
N GLY A 69 8.03 12.69 14.01
CA GLY A 69 9.09 12.25 14.93
C GLY A 69 9.68 10.86 14.66
N ARG A 70 9.48 10.31 13.46
CA ARG A 70 9.99 8.98 13.08
C ARG A 70 10.55 8.97 11.65
N LEU A 71 11.61 8.19 11.46
CA LEU A 71 12.08 7.78 10.13
C LEU A 71 11.39 6.46 9.82
N VAL A 72 10.59 6.41 8.76
CA VAL A 72 9.91 5.20 8.29
C VAL A 72 10.62 4.72 7.03
N VAL A 73 10.85 3.42 6.94
CA VAL A 73 11.45 2.77 5.77
C VAL A 73 10.60 1.58 5.35
N CYS A 74 10.60 1.29 4.06
CA CYS A 74 9.98 0.08 3.54
C CYS A 74 10.90 -0.67 2.59
N SER A 75 10.70 -1.98 2.56
CA SER A 75 11.36 -2.88 1.63
C SER A 75 10.36 -3.81 0.96
N ASN A 76 10.71 -4.19 -0.26
CA ASN A 76 9.94 -5.15 -1.04
C ASN A 76 10.40 -6.59 -0.79
N GLU A 77 9.46 -7.52 -0.90
CA GLU A 77 9.69 -8.89 -1.37
C GLU A 77 8.33 -9.53 -1.59
N TYR A 78 8.11 -10.10 -2.77
CA TYR A 78 6.85 -10.75 -3.09
C TYR A 78 7.02 -11.75 -4.23
N ASP A 79 7.76 -12.82 -3.94
CA ASP A 79 7.84 -13.97 -4.84
C ASP A 79 6.75 -15.01 -4.54
N GLU A 80 6.83 -16.16 -5.20
CA GLU A 80 5.88 -17.25 -5.01
C GLU A 80 5.81 -17.72 -3.54
N GLN A 81 6.91 -17.74 -2.79
CA GLN A 81 6.89 -18.18 -1.40
C GLN A 81 6.16 -17.20 -0.50
N ASP A 82 6.33 -15.90 -0.75
CA ASP A 82 5.60 -14.82 -0.08
C ASP A 82 4.09 -14.90 -0.44
N PHE A 83 3.75 -15.12 -1.71
CA PHE A 83 2.36 -15.33 -2.16
C PHE A 83 1.70 -16.55 -1.49
N LEU A 84 2.42 -17.67 -1.40
CA LEU A 84 1.97 -18.91 -0.76
C LEU A 84 1.96 -18.83 0.78
N GLY A 85 2.43 -17.73 1.38
CA GLY A 85 2.52 -17.56 2.83
C GLY A 85 3.55 -18.48 3.49
N LYS A 86 4.47 -19.05 2.71
CA LYS A 86 5.59 -19.88 3.21
C LYS A 86 6.76 -19.03 3.72
N ARG A 87 6.83 -17.78 3.26
CA ARG A 87 7.82 -16.78 3.63
C ARG A 87 7.17 -15.40 3.76
N ALA A 88 7.84 -14.47 4.44
CA ALA A 88 7.42 -13.08 4.57
C ALA A 88 8.65 -12.18 4.79
N GLN A 89 9.33 -11.76 3.73
CA GLN A 89 10.59 -11.01 3.85
C GLN A 89 10.45 -9.49 3.82
N GLY A 90 9.46 -8.95 3.11
CA GLY A 90 9.23 -7.50 3.07
C GLY A 90 9.08 -6.89 4.47
N ARG A 91 9.46 -5.62 4.62
CA ARG A 91 9.38 -4.90 5.89
C ARG A 91 8.75 -3.53 5.71
N LEU A 92 7.90 -3.16 6.65
CA LEU A 92 7.67 -1.77 7.01
C LEU A 92 8.20 -1.57 8.42
N ALA A 93 9.07 -0.58 8.63
CA ALA A 93 9.67 -0.33 9.92
C ALA A 93 9.82 1.17 10.20
N GLU A 94 9.86 1.52 11.48
CA GLU A 94 10.09 2.88 11.93
C GLU A 94 11.22 2.97 12.95
N PHE A 95 11.92 4.11 12.94
CA PHE A 95 12.94 4.49 13.89
C PHE A 95 12.52 5.78 14.60
N ASP A 96 12.46 5.74 15.93
CA ASP A 96 12.04 6.85 16.79
C ASP A 96 13.21 7.76 17.23
N GLY A 97 14.40 7.56 16.65
CA GLY A 97 15.64 8.21 17.09
C GLY A 97 16.47 7.38 18.08
N LYS A 98 15.92 6.28 18.60
CA LYS A 98 16.58 5.38 19.56
C LYS A 98 16.50 3.92 19.16
N LYS A 99 15.34 3.46 18.69
CA LYS A 99 15.05 2.05 18.42
C LYS A 99 14.28 1.88 17.12
N TRP A 100 14.62 0.81 16.41
CA TRP A 100 13.85 0.30 15.27
C TRP A 100 12.70 -0.60 15.74
N THR A 101 11.52 -0.38 15.17
CA THR A 101 10.33 -1.20 15.38
C THR A 101 9.80 -1.67 14.03
N VAL A 102 9.68 -2.99 13.85
CA VAL A 102 9.01 -3.58 12.68
C VAL A 102 7.51 -3.43 12.86
N LEU A 103 6.86 -2.76 11.92
CA LEU A 103 5.43 -2.49 11.90
C LEU A 103 4.64 -3.57 11.15
N GLU A 104 5.25 -4.14 10.11
CA GLU A 104 4.64 -5.19 9.29
C GLU A 104 5.72 -6.01 8.59
N THR A 105 5.48 -7.32 8.43
CA THR A 105 6.32 -8.26 7.67
C THR A 105 5.60 -8.66 6.38
N LYS A 106 5.50 -7.73 5.43
CA LYS A 106 4.83 -7.84 4.12
C LYS A 106 5.52 -6.91 3.11
N PRO A 107 5.32 -7.04 1.79
CA PRO A 107 5.88 -6.08 0.84
C PRO A 107 5.26 -4.69 1.01
N PHE A 108 6.11 -3.68 1.13
CA PHE A 108 5.76 -2.26 1.07
C PHE A 108 6.69 -1.54 0.09
N VAL A 109 6.17 -0.53 -0.59
CA VAL A 109 6.84 0.03 -1.77
C VAL A 109 6.90 1.55 -1.82
N ALA A 110 5.97 2.24 -1.16
CA ALA A 110 6.00 3.69 -1.10
C ALA A 110 5.58 4.20 0.28
N ILE A 111 6.23 5.28 0.70
CA ILE A 111 5.92 6.02 1.91
C ILE A 111 5.73 7.49 1.53
N HIS A 112 4.69 8.12 2.06
CA HIS A 112 4.45 9.54 1.81
C HIS A 112 3.91 10.27 3.02
N SER A 113 4.23 11.55 3.11
CA SER A 113 3.66 12.51 4.06
C SER A 113 3.86 13.92 3.50
N LEU A 114 3.04 14.87 3.94
CA LEU A 114 3.27 16.30 3.67
C LEU A 114 4.38 16.91 4.55
N GLY A 115 5.12 16.09 5.31
CA GLY A 115 6.24 16.55 6.13
C GLY A 115 5.77 17.54 7.19
N SER A 116 6.33 18.75 7.20
CA SER A 116 5.94 19.80 8.15
C SER A 116 4.52 20.33 7.97
N PHE A 117 3.89 20.09 6.82
CA PHE A 117 2.49 20.47 6.55
C PHE A 117 1.50 19.35 6.86
N GLY A 118 1.99 18.16 7.23
CA GLY A 118 1.19 16.98 7.51
C GLY A 118 1.38 16.46 8.93
N ASN A 119 0.38 15.76 9.42
CA ASN A 119 0.37 15.06 10.71
C ASN A 119 0.05 13.57 10.52
N THR A 120 0.30 13.07 9.31
CA THR A 120 -0.02 11.73 8.83
C THR A 120 1.18 11.15 8.09
N ILE A 121 1.33 9.82 8.14
CA ILE A 121 2.26 9.08 7.28
C ILE A 121 1.45 7.98 6.61
N PHE A 122 1.64 7.84 5.31
CA PHE A 122 1.02 6.81 4.50
C PHE A 122 2.10 5.83 4.04
N ALA A 123 1.80 4.54 4.08
CA ALA A 123 2.65 3.50 3.52
C ALA A 123 1.78 2.52 2.70
N THR A 124 2.21 2.21 1.49
CA THR A 124 1.48 1.31 0.59
C THR A 124 2.20 -0.01 0.42
N GLY A 125 1.42 -1.08 0.41
CA GLY A 125 1.89 -2.45 0.31
C GLY A 125 0.75 -3.38 -0.09
N TRP A 126 0.96 -4.69 0.00
CA TRP A 126 -0.09 -5.67 -0.27
C TRP A 126 0.22 -7.03 0.33
N ASP A 127 -0.79 -7.89 0.31
CA ASP A 127 -0.64 -9.33 0.47
C ASP A 127 -1.50 -10.04 -0.58
N ARG A 128 -1.57 -11.37 -0.55
CA ARG A 128 -2.40 -12.13 -1.50
C ARG A 128 -3.86 -11.70 -1.50
N ALA A 129 -4.39 -11.22 -0.37
CA ALA A 129 -5.81 -10.91 -0.22
C ALA A 129 -6.18 -9.55 -0.80
N SER A 130 -5.33 -8.55 -0.67
CA SER A 130 -5.64 -7.17 -1.12
C SER A 130 -4.40 -6.27 -1.14
N ALA A 131 -4.54 -5.14 -1.82
CA ALA A 131 -3.66 -4.01 -1.62
C ALA A 131 -3.91 -3.39 -0.23
N MET A 132 -2.92 -2.69 0.32
CA MET A 132 -2.96 -2.14 1.67
C MET A 132 -2.45 -0.70 1.69
N LEU A 133 -3.15 0.11 2.48
CA LEU A 133 -2.74 1.45 2.90
C LEU A 133 -2.62 1.45 4.42
N LYS A 134 -1.39 1.58 4.92
CA LYS A 134 -1.14 1.83 6.35
C LYS A 134 -1.04 3.33 6.58
N VAL A 135 -1.76 3.81 7.59
CA VAL A 135 -1.80 5.23 7.94
C VAL A 135 -1.46 5.43 9.39
N PHE A 136 -0.43 6.22 9.63
CA PHE A 136 -0.09 6.73 10.94
C PHE A 136 -0.76 8.07 11.16
N THR A 137 -1.31 8.29 12.35
CA THR A 137 -1.85 9.60 12.76
C THR A 137 -1.14 10.12 14.00
N GLN A 138 -0.56 11.32 13.91
CA GLN A 138 0.21 11.91 15.01
C GLN A 138 -0.65 12.16 16.26
N ALA A 139 -1.94 12.50 16.07
CA ALA A 139 -2.84 12.87 17.16
C ALA A 139 -3.05 11.77 18.21
N ASP A 140 -2.95 10.49 17.83
CA ASP A 140 -3.03 9.35 18.75
C ASP A 140 -1.83 8.41 18.71
N GLY A 141 -0.88 8.66 17.80
CA GLY A 141 0.33 7.86 17.70
C GLY A 141 0.10 6.45 17.17
N GLN A 142 -0.98 6.20 16.43
CA GLN A 142 -1.36 4.85 15.99
C GLN A 142 -1.26 4.65 14.49
N TRP A 143 -0.83 3.44 14.11
CA TRP A 143 -0.94 2.91 12.76
C TRP A 143 -2.28 2.20 12.57
N ARG A 144 -2.93 2.43 11.43
CA ARG A 144 -4.16 1.76 11.00
C ARG A 144 -3.96 1.18 9.63
N THR A 145 -4.56 0.02 9.36
CA THR A 145 -4.54 -0.63 8.05
C THR A 145 -5.89 -0.46 7.37
N TYR A 146 -5.87 -0.07 6.09
CA TYR A 146 -7.02 -0.06 5.20
C TYR A 146 -6.69 -0.94 4.00
N ARG A 147 -7.61 -1.82 3.63
CA ARG A 147 -7.44 -2.75 2.52
C ARG A 147 -8.16 -2.24 1.27
N LEU A 148 -7.54 -2.43 0.12
CA LEU A 148 -7.96 -1.87 -1.16
C LEU A 148 -8.04 -2.98 -2.21
N PRO A 149 -8.99 -2.89 -3.17
CA PRO A 149 -9.06 -3.83 -4.29
C PRO A 149 -7.79 -3.81 -5.14
N LYS A 150 -7.46 -4.96 -5.73
CA LYS A 150 -6.51 -5.04 -6.83
C LYS A 150 -7.30 -4.97 -8.14
N ALA A 151 -6.92 -4.09 -9.06
CA ALA A 151 -7.57 -4.02 -10.37
C ALA A 151 -7.09 -5.10 -11.33
N SER A 152 -5.84 -5.55 -11.17
CA SER A 152 -5.28 -6.64 -11.96
C SER A 152 -4.31 -7.54 -11.18
N HIS A 153 -4.36 -8.84 -11.47
CA HIS A 153 -3.47 -9.86 -10.87
C HIS A 153 -2.12 -9.82 -11.58
N THR A 154 -2.03 -9.17 -12.75
CA THR A 154 -0.76 -8.94 -13.46
C THR A 154 0.23 -8.12 -12.64
N PHE A 155 -0.25 -7.36 -11.65
CA PHE A 155 0.57 -6.62 -10.70
C PHE A 155 0.87 -7.40 -9.41
N ASP A 156 0.45 -8.67 -9.29
CA ASP A 156 0.68 -9.51 -8.12
C ASP A 156 1.99 -10.30 -8.27
N HIS A 157 3.07 -9.59 -8.57
CA HIS A 157 4.39 -10.17 -8.84
C HIS A 157 5.51 -9.30 -8.28
N LYS A 158 6.66 -9.89 -7.97
CA LYS A 158 7.85 -9.19 -7.43
C LYS A 158 8.23 -7.94 -8.23
N TRP A 159 8.21 -7.98 -9.56
CA TRP A 159 8.54 -6.79 -10.38
C TRP A 159 7.61 -5.59 -10.14
N ALA A 160 6.34 -5.83 -9.80
CA ALA A 160 5.41 -4.76 -9.47
C ALA A 160 5.74 -4.07 -8.15
N THR A 161 6.73 -4.55 -7.38
CA THR A 161 7.21 -3.89 -6.17
C THR A 161 8.17 -2.71 -6.40
N GLU A 162 8.48 -2.40 -7.65
CA GLU A 162 9.42 -1.33 -8.00
C GLU A 162 8.74 0.04 -8.21
N TRP A 163 7.49 0.06 -8.69
CA TRP A 163 6.92 1.23 -9.35
C TRP A 163 5.67 1.87 -8.74
N PRO A 164 4.80 1.22 -7.92
CA PRO A 164 3.64 1.88 -7.33
C PRO A 164 4.07 3.13 -6.54
N ARG A 165 3.31 4.22 -6.68
CA ARG A 165 3.64 5.53 -6.08
C ARG A 165 2.46 6.15 -5.37
N LEU A 166 2.81 6.99 -4.39
CA LEU A 166 1.93 7.91 -3.71
C LEU A 166 2.58 9.30 -3.74
N ARG A 167 1.90 10.27 -4.36
CA ARG A 167 2.43 11.65 -4.54
C ARG A 167 1.33 12.68 -4.34
N ALA A 168 1.72 13.84 -3.82
CA ALA A 168 0.91 15.05 -3.96
C ALA A 168 1.04 15.55 -5.41
N VAL A 169 -0.07 15.54 -6.15
CA VAL A 169 -0.14 16.04 -7.54
C VAL A 169 -1.00 17.29 -7.68
N GLU A 170 -1.77 17.62 -6.65
CA GLU A 170 -2.55 18.84 -6.55
C GLU A 170 -2.55 19.32 -5.10
N HIS A 171 -2.98 20.56 -4.87
CA HIS A 171 -3.21 21.04 -3.51
C HIS A 171 -4.27 20.15 -2.85
N GLU A 172 -4.01 19.73 -1.61
CA GLU A 172 -4.96 18.98 -0.78
C GLU A 172 -5.32 17.56 -1.27
N ARG A 173 -4.64 17.03 -2.30
CA ARG A 173 -4.94 15.71 -2.88
C ARG A 173 -3.69 14.90 -3.14
N LEU A 174 -3.69 13.68 -2.62
CA LEU A 174 -2.71 12.67 -2.98
C LEU A 174 -3.29 11.79 -4.08
N LEU A 175 -2.48 11.51 -5.10
CA LEU A 175 -2.73 10.49 -6.10
C LEU A 175 -1.89 9.26 -5.74
N MET A 176 -2.54 8.11 -5.72
CA MET A 176 -1.93 6.82 -5.45
C MET A 176 -2.16 5.90 -6.64
N ASP A 177 -1.11 5.28 -7.16
CA ASP A 177 -1.21 4.12 -8.04
C ASP A 177 -0.82 2.88 -7.25
N LEU A 178 -1.74 1.91 -7.17
CA LEU A 178 -1.49 0.64 -6.51
C LEU A 178 -2.30 -0.49 -7.16
N HIS A 179 -1.61 -1.52 -7.64
CA HIS A 179 -2.20 -2.70 -8.29
C HIS A 179 -3.11 -2.39 -9.49
N GLY A 180 -2.68 -1.46 -10.36
CA GLY A 180 -3.38 -1.13 -11.61
C GLY A 180 -4.60 -0.23 -11.41
N MET A 181 -4.67 0.46 -10.27
CA MET A 181 -5.77 1.38 -9.95
C MET A 181 -5.20 2.69 -9.41
N PHE A 182 -5.71 3.79 -9.95
CA PHE A 182 -5.53 5.10 -9.35
C PHE A 182 -6.55 5.33 -8.25
N TYR A 183 -6.08 5.85 -7.13
CA TYR A 183 -6.88 6.31 -6.01
C TYR A 183 -6.56 7.77 -5.71
N GLU A 184 -7.58 8.51 -5.30
CA GLU A 184 -7.42 9.80 -4.67
C GLU A 184 -7.66 9.66 -3.18
N LEU A 185 -6.85 10.34 -2.37
CA LEU A 185 -7.06 10.44 -0.93
C LEU A 185 -6.63 11.80 -0.39
N SER A 186 -7.29 12.21 0.69
CA SER A 186 -6.90 13.37 1.48
C SER A 186 -5.57 13.11 2.19
N PRO A 187 -4.62 14.07 2.19
CA PRO A 187 -3.40 13.96 2.96
C PRO A 187 -3.65 14.08 4.47
N TRP A 188 -4.79 14.61 4.91
CA TRP A 188 -5.15 14.72 6.33
C TRP A 188 -6.05 13.60 6.79
N ALA A 189 -5.87 13.22 8.06
CA ALA A 189 -6.76 12.34 8.77
C ALA A 189 -7.83 13.16 9.52
N TYR A 190 -9.06 12.69 9.48
CA TYR A 190 -10.20 13.28 10.19
C TYR A 190 -10.65 12.31 11.28
N GLY A 191 -10.65 12.75 12.54
CA GLY A 191 -10.92 11.88 13.67
C GLY A 191 -9.96 10.66 13.71
N ASN A 192 -8.68 10.90 13.40
CA ASN A 192 -7.59 9.91 13.33
C ASN A 192 -7.82 8.79 12.29
N ARG A 193 -8.62 9.05 11.26
CA ARG A 193 -8.93 8.10 10.20
C ARG A 193 -8.75 8.73 8.84
N VAL A 194 -8.42 7.90 7.85
CA VAL A 194 -8.49 8.31 6.45
C VAL A 194 -9.96 8.47 6.10
N TRP A 195 -10.28 9.62 5.53
CA TRP A 195 -11.62 9.92 5.03
C TRP A 195 -11.52 10.36 3.58
N GLY A 196 -12.44 9.88 2.75
CA GLY A 196 -12.53 10.29 1.35
C GLY A 196 -11.57 9.58 0.40
N LEU A 197 -11.02 8.40 0.78
CA LEU A 197 -10.28 7.58 -0.18
C LEU A 197 -11.23 7.04 -1.24
N ARG A 198 -10.96 7.33 -2.52
CA ARG A 198 -11.82 6.94 -3.64
C ARG A 198 -11.01 6.39 -4.80
N PRO A 199 -11.48 5.31 -5.45
CA PRO A 199 -10.87 4.88 -6.70
C PRO A 199 -11.26 5.86 -7.82
N ILE A 200 -10.33 6.13 -8.73
CA ILE A 200 -10.54 6.99 -9.91
C ILE A 200 -10.76 6.10 -11.14
N SER A 201 -9.76 5.29 -11.46
CA SER A 201 -9.75 4.50 -12.68
C SER A 201 -8.82 3.29 -12.61
N THR A 202 -9.07 2.30 -13.46
CA THR A 202 -8.15 1.18 -13.69
C THR A 202 -7.25 1.43 -14.90
N HIS A 203 -6.06 0.85 -14.90
CA HIS A 203 -5.11 0.89 -16.00
C HIS A 203 -4.29 -0.40 -16.09
N LEU A 204 -3.64 -0.58 -17.24
CA LEU A 204 -2.70 -1.68 -17.50
C LEU A 204 -1.26 -1.19 -17.67
N TRP A 205 -1.04 0.13 -17.55
CA TRP A 205 0.27 0.74 -17.68
C TRP A 205 1.12 0.52 -16.44
N VAL A 206 2.44 0.44 -16.62
CA VAL A 206 3.41 0.46 -15.53
C VAL A 206 3.89 1.90 -15.39
N HIS A 207 3.44 2.59 -14.35
CA HIS A 207 3.84 3.97 -14.08
C HIS A 207 5.05 3.99 -13.14
N ALA A 208 6.18 4.54 -13.59
CA ALA A 208 7.40 4.62 -12.78
C ALA A 208 7.31 5.72 -11.70
N ASP A 209 6.78 6.89 -12.07
CA ASP A 209 6.45 7.98 -11.15
C ASP A 209 5.50 9.00 -11.82
N PHE A 210 4.97 9.91 -11.02
CA PHE A 210 4.15 11.02 -11.51
C PHE A 210 4.32 12.28 -10.65
N CYS A 211 4.19 13.44 -11.28
CA CYS A 211 4.28 14.72 -10.58
C CYS A 211 3.47 15.81 -11.29
N SER A 212 3.30 16.94 -10.62
CA SER A 212 2.76 18.16 -11.25
C SER A 212 3.87 18.95 -11.91
N TRP A 213 3.67 19.35 -13.16
CA TRP A 213 4.57 20.25 -13.86
C TRP A 213 3.79 21.28 -14.66
N LYS A 214 4.01 22.57 -14.38
CA LYS A 214 3.32 23.71 -15.03
C LYS A 214 1.79 23.57 -15.09
N GLY A 215 1.19 23.03 -14.01
CA GLY A 215 -0.26 22.82 -13.91
C GLY A 215 -0.79 21.59 -14.66
N LEU A 216 0.09 20.75 -15.20
CA LEU A 216 -0.25 19.46 -15.79
C LEU A 216 0.14 18.32 -14.85
N LEU A 217 -0.64 17.24 -14.88
CA LEU A 217 -0.21 15.94 -14.39
C LEU A 217 0.73 15.32 -15.44
N VAL A 218 1.93 14.97 -15.01
CA VAL A 218 2.92 14.26 -15.82
C VAL A 218 3.12 12.88 -15.24
N ILE A 219 2.95 11.85 -16.07
CA ILE A 219 3.16 10.46 -15.68
C ILE A 219 4.30 9.90 -16.53
N GLY A 220 5.33 9.37 -15.87
CA GLY A 220 6.36 8.58 -16.51
C GLY A 220 5.94 7.11 -16.53
N ALA A 221 5.88 6.50 -17.71
CA ALA A 221 5.55 5.10 -17.86
C ALA A 221 6.73 4.27 -18.38
N ASP A 222 6.75 3.00 -17.97
CA ASP A 222 7.64 1.95 -18.46
C ASP A 222 6.81 0.86 -19.17
N ASN A 223 6.16 1.26 -20.26
CA ASN A 223 5.25 0.40 -21.01
C ASN A 223 5.96 -0.41 -22.12
N ALA A 224 7.28 -0.26 -22.27
CA ALA A 224 8.04 -0.95 -23.30
C ALA A 224 8.44 -2.37 -22.81
N SER A 225 7.82 -3.40 -23.38
CA SER A 225 8.20 -4.79 -23.08
C SER A 225 9.56 -5.14 -23.71
N HIS A 226 10.44 -5.79 -22.93
CA HIS A 226 11.69 -6.35 -23.40
C HIS A 226 11.41 -7.69 -24.09
N GLU A 227 10.87 -7.65 -25.32
CA GLU A 227 10.71 -8.88 -26.08
C GLU A 227 12.10 -9.39 -26.50
N GLY A 228 12.66 -10.30 -25.71
CA GLY A 228 13.84 -11.10 -26.05
C GLY A 228 15.11 -10.32 -26.41
N GLY A 229 15.32 -9.10 -25.89
CA GLY A 229 16.52 -8.33 -26.22
C GLY A 229 16.41 -7.42 -27.44
N HIS A 230 15.28 -7.44 -28.17
CA HIS A 230 15.21 -6.85 -29.50
C HIS A 230 14.36 -5.59 -29.60
N ASN A 231 13.61 -5.24 -28.56
CA ASN A 231 12.93 -3.96 -28.53
C ASN A 231 13.96 -2.85 -28.25
N VAL A 232 14.41 -2.17 -29.30
CA VAL A 232 15.38 -1.06 -29.23
C VAL A 232 14.87 0.16 -28.43
N LEU A 233 13.57 0.19 -28.11
CA LEU A 233 12.96 1.19 -27.23
C LEU A 233 12.82 0.67 -25.78
N CYS A 234 13.05 -0.62 -25.55
CA CYS A 234 13.02 -1.26 -24.23
C CYS A 234 14.41 -1.25 -23.59
N ALA A 235 14.76 -0.10 -23.02
CA ALA A 235 15.91 0.09 -22.13
C ALA A 235 16.00 1.53 -21.61
N GLU A 236 15.25 2.47 -22.19
CA GLU A 236 15.28 3.87 -21.78
C GLU A 236 14.25 4.11 -20.66
N PRO A 237 14.67 4.33 -19.40
CA PRO A 237 13.75 4.80 -18.36
C PRO A 237 13.16 6.13 -18.84
N GLN A 238 11.82 6.25 -18.83
CA GLN A 238 11.04 7.43 -19.28
C GLN A 238 10.70 7.51 -20.78
N SER A 239 10.71 6.41 -21.52
CA SER A 239 10.38 6.41 -22.96
C SER A 239 8.91 6.75 -23.32
N ALA A 240 8.01 6.89 -22.34
CA ALA A 240 6.63 7.34 -22.55
C ALA A 240 6.17 8.30 -21.44
N LEU A 241 6.33 9.60 -21.65
CA LEU A 241 5.69 10.63 -20.81
C LEU A 241 4.26 10.87 -21.28
N TRP A 242 3.32 10.82 -20.34
CA TRP A 242 1.95 11.27 -20.56
C TRP A 242 1.73 12.61 -19.87
N PHE A 243 1.11 13.55 -20.58
CA PHE A 243 0.75 14.88 -20.07
C PHE A 243 -0.77 15.03 -20.15
N GLY A 244 -1.38 15.42 -19.04
CA GLY A 244 -2.82 15.68 -19.01
C GLY A 244 -3.22 16.44 -17.76
N LYS A 245 -4.53 16.46 -17.50
CA LYS A 245 -5.10 16.93 -16.24
C LYS A 245 -5.38 15.74 -15.35
N THR A 246 -5.36 15.91 -14.03
CA THR A 246 -5.78 14.85 -13.09
C THR A 246 -7.19 14.34 -13.40
N ASP A 247 -8.09 15.25 -13.84
CA ASP A 247 -9.44 14.91 -14.26
C ASP A 247 -9.50 13.98 -15.48
N ASP A 248 -8.46 13.94 -16.33
CA ASP A 248 -8.43 13.03 -17.47
C ASP A 248 -8.33 11.56 -17.05
N LEU A 249 -7.86 11.28 -15.82
CA LEU A 249 -7.82 9.92 -15.27
C LEU A 249 -9.23 9.30 -15.18
N TRP A 250 -10.27 10.09 -14.91
CA TRP A 250 -11.66 9.62 -14.87
C TRP A 250 -12.20 9.14 -16.23
N LYS A 251 -11.51 9.46 -17.32
CA LYS A 251 -11.87 9.05 -18.69
C LYS A 251 -11.22 7.72 -19.12
N LEU A 252 -10.38 7.12 -18.26
CA LEU A 252 -9.74 5.84 -18.53
C LEU A 252 -10.74 4.69 -18.31
N GLY A 253 -10.37 3.65 -17.56
CA GLY A 253 -11.27 2.56 -17.20
C GLY A 253 -12.04 2.85 -15.92
N LYS A 254 -13.34 2.53 -15.87
CA LYS A 254 -14.09 2.53 -14.60
C LYS A 254 -13.36 1.69 -13.53
N PRO A 255 -13.42 2.09 -12.25
CA PRO A 255 -12.94 1.27 -11.14
C PRO A 255 -13.57 -0.12 -11.14
N LYS A 256 -12.73 -1.15 -11.18
CA LYS A 256 -13.08 -2.56 -11.03
C LYS A 256 -11.96 -3.25 -10.31
N GLY A 257 -12.26 -4.34 -9.63
CA GLY A 257 -11.22 -5.10 -8.96
C GLY A 257 -11.78 -6.17 -8.05
N TRP A 258 -10.87 -6.83 -7.37
CA TRP A 258 -11.17 -7.87 -6.42
C TRP A 258 -10.19 -7.80 -5.26
N GLY A 259 -10.51 -8.54 -4.23
CA GLY A 259 -9.71 -8.57 -3.02
C GLY A 259 -10.63 -8.62 -1.83
N GLY A 260 -10.06 -8.60 -0.65
CA GLY A 260 -10.87 -8.53 0.55
C GLY A 260 -10.06 -8.53 1.81
N PRO A 261 -10.74 -8.50 2.95
CA PRO A 261 -10.09 -8.57 4.25
C PRO A 261 -9.28 -9.84 4.47
N TRP A 262 -9.74 -10.98 3.93
CA TRP A 262 -9.12 -12.28 4.18
C TRP A 262 -9.03 -13.15 2.93
N TRP A 263 -7.91 -13.86 2.78
CA TRP A 263 -7.75 -14.96 1.84
C TRP A 263 -7.08 -16.11 2.59
N GLU A 264 -7.83 -17.18 2.89
CA GLU A 264 -7.35 -18.35 3.65
C GLU A 264 -6.55 -17.96 4.90
N ASP A 265 -7.01 -16.94 5.61
CA ASP A 265 -6.32 -16.39 6.75
C ASP A 265 -6.82 -17.01 8.05
N LYS A 266 -5.92 -17.14 9.03
CA LYS A 266 -6.31 -17.53 10.39
C LYS A 266 -7.06 -16.36 11.03
N VAL A 267 -8.35 -16.55 11.24
CA VAL A 267 -9.22 -15.55 11.89
C VAL A 267 -9.53 -15.95 13.33
N GLN A 268 -9.71 -14.95 14.19
CA GLN A 268 -10.12 -15.14 15.58
C GLN A 268 -11.62 -14.88 15.73
N ALA A 269 -12.30 -15.69 16.53
CA ALA A 269 -13.72 -15.51 16.83
C ALA A 269 -13.99 -14.12 17.42
N GLY A 270 -14.98 -13.42 16.87
CA GLY A 270 -15.43 -12.11 17.38
C GLY A 270 -14.50 -10.94 17.06
N MET A 271 -13.37 -11.17 16.39
CA MET A 271 -12.47 -10.11 15.96
C MET A 271 -12.83 -9.62 14.56
N PRO A 272 -13.12 -8.31 14.39
CA PRO A 272 -13.38 -7.75 13.06
C PRO A 272 -12.12 -7.72 12.20
N SER A 273 -12.29 -7.89 10.91
CA SER A 273 -11.23 -7.66 9.92
C SER A 273 -10.82 -6.19 9.84
N ASP A 274 -9.70 -5.93 9.17
CA ASP A 274 -9.39 -4.59 8.68
C ASP A 274 -10.53 -4.07 7.76
N PRO A 275 -10.77 -2.75 7.72
CA PRO A 275 -11.68 -2.14 6.76
C PRO A 275 -11.21 -2.38 5.33
N TYR A 276 -12.14 -2.77 4.46
CA TYR A 276 -11.92 -2.93 3.03
C TYR A 276 -12.74 -1.90 2.25
N LEU A 277 -12.13 -1.24 1.25
CA LEU A 277 -12.80 -0.20 0.47
C LEU A 277 -14.00 -0.76 -0.27
N MET A 278 -15.14 -0.08 -0.15
CA MET A 278 -16.39 -0.45 -0.82
C MET A 278 -16.95 0.66 -1.72
N THR A 279 -16.51 1.90 -1.53
CA THR A 279 -16.94 3.06 -2.30
C THR A 279 -16.32 3.09 -3.70
N GLY A 280 -17.10 3.60 -4.68
CA GLY A 280 -16.62 3.91 -6.03
C GLY A 280 -16.72 2.78 -7.05
N PHE A 281 -17.44 1.70 -6.73
CA PHE A 281 -17.67 0.54 -7.61
C PHE A 281 -19.16 0.33 -7.89
N ASP A 282 -19.53 -0.17 -9.07
CA ASP A 282 -20.93 -0.31 -9.47
C ASP A 282 -21.58 -1.51 -8.77
N GLN A 283 -21.18 -2.73 -9.14
CA GLN A 283 -21.72 -3.98 -8.55
C GLN A 283 -20.72 -4.62 -7.59
N LYS A 284 -21.25 -5.34 -6.59
CA LYS A 284 -20.45 -5.89 -5.50
C LYS A 284 -20.97 -7.28 -5.13
N CYS A 285 -20.07 -8.25 -5.05
CA CYS A 285 -20.37 -9.59 -4.57
C CYS A 285 -19.35 -9.99 -3.51
N LEU A 286 -19.80 -10.47 -2.36
CA LEU A 286 -18.98 -11.01 -1.28
C LEU A 286 -18.98 -12.53 -1.34
N HIS A 287 -17.80 -13.14 -1.30
CA HIS A 287 -17.56 -14.58 -1.27
C HIS A 287 -16.98 -14.97 0.10
N LEU A 288 -17.60 -15.94 0.76
CA LEU A 288 -17.23 -16.43 2.09
C LEU A 288 -17.00 -17.94 2.05
N THR A 289 -15.86 -18.38 2.58
CA THR A 289 -15.55 -19.80 2.84
C THR A 289 -14.72 -19.96 4.10
N HIS A 290 -14.74 -21.14 4.72
CA HIS A 290 -13.91 -21.47 5.88
C HIS A 290 -13.61 -22.98 5.98
N ASP A 291 -12.64 -23.36 6.80
CA ASP A 291 -12.22 -24.76 7.02
C ASP A 291 -12.90 -25.47 8.22
N ALA A 292 -13.61 -24.71 9.07
CA ALA A 292 -14.23 -25.24 10.29
C ALA A 292 -15.25 -26.37 10.02
N LYS A 293 -15.25 -27.38 10.90
CA LYS A 293 -16.15 -28.56 10.84
C LYS A 293 -17.60 -28.27 11.28
N GLN A 294 -17.88 -27.04 11.70
CA GLN A 294 -19.21 -26.58 12.11
C GLN A 294 -19.58 -25.33 11.33
N PRO A 295 -20.87 -25.00 11.17
CA PRO A 295 -21.27 -23.74 10.55
C PRO A 295 -20.67 -22.53 11.28
N VAL A 296 -20.22 -21.55 10.50
CA VAL A 296 -19.68 -20.27 10.98
C VAL A 296 -20.62 -19.15 10.57
N LYS A 297 -20.94 -18.25 11.50
CA LYS A 297 -21.67 -17.02 11.19
C LYS A 297 -20.66 -15.92 10.90
N PHE A 298 -20.81 -15.26 9.77
CA PHE A 298 -20.05 -14.07 9.40
C PHE A 298 -20.96 -12.85 9.55
N THR A 299 -20.61 -11.97 10.48
CA THR A 299 -21.25 -10.66 10.61
C THR A 299 -20.56 -9.71 9.65
N VAL A 300 -21.32 -9.19 8.70
CA VAL A 300 -20.88 -8.17 7.74
C VAL A 300 -21.30 -6.82 8.27
N GLU A 301 -20.31 -5.95 8.48
CA GLU A 301 -20.51 -4.60 8.97
C GLU A 301 -20.04 -3.58 7.93
N VAL A 302 -20.73 -2.45 7.85
CA VAL A 302 -20.41 -1.36 6.93
C VAL A 302 -20.28 -0.04 7.67
N ASP A 303 -19.38 0.81 7.19
CA ASP A 303 -19.26 2.21 7.61
C ASP A 303 -19.67 3.08 6.42
N PHE A 304 -20.90 3.59 6.46
CA PHE A 304 -21.49 4.33 5.34
C PHE A 304 -20.71 5.59 4.99
N CYS A 305 -20.29 6.32 6.03
CA CYS A 305 -19.71 7.65 5.88
C CYS A 305 -18.18 7.65 5.95
N GLY A 306 -17.55 6.54 6.35
CA GLY A 306 -16.11 6.43 6.47
C GLY A 306 -15.51 6.99 7.77
N HIS A 307 -16.34 7.26 8.78
CA HIS A 307 -15.91 7.89 10.04
C HIS A 307 -15.76 6.91 11.21
N GLY A 308 -15.82 5.60 10.94
CA GLY A 308 -15.66 4.52 11.89
C GLY A 308 -16.92 4.16 12.69
N ALA A 309 -18.11 4.63 12.29
CA ALA A 309 -19.35 4.15 12.89
C ALA A 309 -19.90 2.97 12.10
N TRP A 310 -19.58 1.78 12.58
CA TRP A 310 -19.96 0.53 11.95
C TRP A 310 -21.41 0.17 12.27
N GLN A 311 -22.12 -0.27 11.24
CA GLN A 311 -23.49 -0.80 11.32
C GLN A 311 -23.51 -2.21 10.76
N THR A 312 -24.22 -3.11 11.45
CA THR A 312 -24.43 -4.48 10.94
C THR A 312 -25.32 -4.41 9.70
N TYR A 313 -24.79 -4.89 8.58
CA TYR A 313 -25.53 -5.02 7.34
C TYR A 313 -26.26 -6.37 7.27
N ALA A 314 -25.53 -7.47 7.51
CA ALA A 314 -26.08 -8.82 7.43
C ALA A 314 -25.28 -9.80 8.29
N THR A 315 -25.92 -10.91 8.66
CA THR A 315 -25.25 -12.07 9.26
C THR A 315 -25.46 -13.28 8.35
N ILE A 316 -24.39 -13.75 7.73
CA ILE A 316 -24.43 -14.86 6.76
C ILE A 316 -23.92 -16.12 7.45
N THR A 317 -24.73 -17.17 7.48
CA THR A 317 -24.30 -18.48 8.01
C THR A 317 -23.74 -19.32 6.87
N VAL A 318 -22.46 -19.67 6.97
CA VAL A 318 -21.77 -20.57 6.02
C VAL A 318 -21.76 -21.98 6.62
N PRO A 319 -22.18 -23.02 5.88
CA PRO A 319 -22.13 -24.41 6.34
C PRO A 319 -20.70 -24.87 6.67
N ALA A 320 -20.56 -25.95 7.44
CA ALA A 320 -19.26 -26.55 7.73
C ALA A 320 -18.44 -26.81 6.45
N ARG A 321 -17.19 -26.34 6.41
CA ARG A 321 -16.30 -26.39 5.24
C ARG A 321 -16.96 -25.88 3.95
N GLY A 322 -17.91 -24.96 4.10
CA GLY A 322 -18.82 -24.56 3.06
C GLY A 322 -18.46 -23.25 2.41
N TYR A 323 -19.29 -22.88 1.46
CA TYR A 323 -19.20 -21.62 0.72
C TYR A 323 -20.56 -20.94 0.66
N ARG A 324 -20.55 -19.61 0.73
CA ARG A 324 -21.68 -18.74 0.39
C ARG A 324 -21.16 -17.51 -0.36
N HIS A 325 -21.99 -17.01 -1.25
CA HIS A 325 -21.83 -15.66 -1.79
C HIS A 325 -23.02 -14.80 -1.37
N HIS A 326 -22.83 -13.48 -1.46
CA HIS A 326 -23.86 -12.47 -1.23
C HIS A 326 -23.69 -11.34 -2.23
N GLU A 327 -24.74 -11.08 -3.00
CA GLU A 327 -24.80 -9.97 -3.94
C GLU A 327 -25.42 -8.76 -3.24
N PHE A 328 -24.71 -7.62 -3.26
CA PHE A 328 -25.25 -6.39 -2.70
C PHE A 328 -26.29 -5.79 -3.67
N PRO A 329 -27.37 -5.17 -3.18
CA PRO A 329 -28.34 -4.52 -4.04
C PRO A 329 -27.70 -3.49 -4.96
N ALA A 330 -28.26 -3.34 -6.17
CA ALA A 330 -27.82 -2.31 -7.11
C ALA A 330 -27.86 -0.92 -6.45
N GLY A 331 -26.78 -0.15 -6.60
CA GLY A 331 -26.65 1.17 -5.98
C GLY A 331 -26.29 1.15 -4.50
N PHE A 332 -26.11 -0.02 -3.86
CA PHE A 332 -25.64 -0.08 -2.48
C PHE A 332 -24.23 0.53 -2.38
N SER A 333 -24.11 1.51 -1.48
CA SER A 333 -22.87 2.27 -1.28
C SER A 333 -22.61 2.44 0.21
N ALA A 334 -21.40 2.10 0.61
CA ALA A 334 -20.79 2.42 1.89
C ALA A 334 -19.31 2.74 1.64
N HIS A 335 -18.65 3.42 2.58
CA HIS A 335 -17.23 3.72 2.42
C HIS A 335 -16.38 2.48 2.65
N TRP A 336 -16.59 1.82 3.80
CA TRP A 336 -15.86 0.62 4.19
C TRP A 336 -16.80 -0.55 4.49
N ILE A 337 -16.29 -1.76 4.27
CA ILE A 337 -16.86 -3.02 4.73
C ILE A 337 -15.84 -3.75 5.61
N ARG A 338 -16.30 -4.48 6.62
CA ARG A 338 -15.49 -5.43 7.37
C ARG A 338 -16.31 -6.67 7.70
N VAL A 339 -15.62 -7.76 8.03
CA VAL A 339 -16.25 -9.03 8.36
C VAL A 339 -15.75 -9.53 9.71
N THR A 340 -16.64 -10.09 10.51
CA THR A 340 -16.33 -10.74 11.79
C THR A 340 -16.81 -12.19 11.76
N ALA A 341 -15.92 -13.14 12.03
CA ALA A 341 -16.29 -14.55 12.10
C ALA A 341 -16.70 -14.94 13.54
N SER A 342 -17.76 -15.73 13.69
CA SER A 342 -18.23 -16.17 15.02
C SER A 342 -17.35 -17.26 15.65
N ARG A 343 -16.38 -17.80 14.91
CA ARG A 343 -15.48 -18.88 15.33
C ARG A 343 -14.08 -18.66 14.76
N SER A 344 -13.07 -19.05 15.52
CA SER A 344 -11.70 -19.08 15.01
C SER A 344 -11.56 -20.22 14.00
N CYS A 345 -11.06 -19.91 12.82
CA CYS A 345 -10.90 -20.84 11.70
C CYS A 345 -9.94 -20.27 10.66
N VAL A 346 -9.66 -21.03 9.61
CA VAL A 346 -9.08 -20.48 8.38
C VAL A 346 -10.24 -20.04 7.49
N ALA A 347 -10.30 -18.76 7.14
CA ALA A 347 -11.42 -18.19 6.40
C ALA A 347 -10.97 -17.29 5.24
N THR A 348 -11.83 -17.19 4.23
CA THR A 348 -11.71 -16.27 3.11
C THR A 348 -12.95 -15.38 3.08
N ALA A 349 -12.73 -14.09 2.93
CA ALA A 349 -13.75 -13.09 2.70
C ALA A 349 -13.24 -12.17 1.59
N GLN A 350 -13.68 -12.45 0.36
CA GLN A 350 -13.23 -11.79 -0.86
C GLN A 350 -14.41 -11.13 -1.55
N LEU A 351 -14.20 -9.95 -2.10
CA LEU A 351 -15.18 -9.17 -2.82
C LEU A 351 -14.76 -9.03 -4.27
N HIS A 352 -15.75 -9.07 -5.15
CA HIS A 352 -15.62 -8.80 -6.57
C HIS A 352 -16.41 -7.55 -6.90
N TYR A 353 -15.75 -6.58 -7.53
CA TYR A 353 -16.30 -5.29 -7.92
C TYR A 353 -16.21 -5.11 -9.43
N THR A 354 -17.33 -4.72 -10.06
CA THR A 354 -17.40 -4.47 -11.51
C THR A 354 -17.94 -3.10 -11.86
#